data_AF-A0A9D4SE14-F1
#
_entry.id   AF-A0A9D4SE14-F1
#
_cell.length_a   1.000
_cell.length_b   1.000
_cell.length_c   1.000
_cell.angle_alpha   90.00
_cell.angle_beta   90.00
_cell.angle_gamma   90.00
#
_symmetry.space_group_name_H-M   'P 1'
#
loop_
_entity.id
_entity.type
_entity.pdbx_description
1 polymer ?
#
loop_
_entity_poly.entity_id
_entity_poly.type
_entity_poly.pdbx_seq_one_letter_code
_entity_poly.pdbx_strand_id
1 'polypeptide(L)'
;MTIGQRIWPESYQDSKKFCIESRRLHDKINQYKNRCSIGTAKQFTSVIIYSIQRAHKTYCPKQANKKVINFFKAQSCTNRVMNQTTKCLNHYIDQLQAIIRAPIVKQIPHVCCQYFEMLKCFDKEYEKIPNCSESAEIFNNFVRQIFDDIVNLSCQDYNESTDRCEHLGQPPSLLLTKKKHFKSFILPLIDIWNQVDGQK
;
A
#
# COMPACT_ATOMS: atom_id res chain seq x y z
N MET A 1 -11.04 -0.72 1.10
CA MET A 1 -10.52 0.27 0.13
C MET A 1 -10.45 -0.43 -1.22
N THR A 2 -11.11 0.03 -2.27
CA THR A 2 -10.78 -0.38 -3.65
C THR A 2 -9.84 0.70 -4.16
N ILE A 3 -8.53 0.48 -4.05
CA ILE A 3 -7.58 1.32 -4.77
C ILE A 3 -7.80 1.02 -6.26
N GLY A 4 -7.88 2.04 -7.10
CA GLY A 4 -8.05 1.89 -8.55
C GLY A 4 -9.38 2.34 -9.15
N GLN A 5 -10.36 2.78 -8.35
CA GLN A 5 -11.64 3.30 -8.86
C GLN A 5 -11.84 4.80 -8.64
N ARG A 6 -10.85 5.48 -8.04
CA ARG A 6 -10.97 6.88 -7.67
C ARG A 6 -9.97 7.71 -8.46
N ILE A 7 -10.49 8.65 -9.23
CA ILE A 7 -9.69 9.62 -9.97
C ILE A 7 -8.95 10.51 -8.96
N TRP A 8 -7.65 10.68 -9.19
CA TRP A 8 -6.82 11.57 -8.41
C TRP A 8 -7.04 13.02 -8.85
N PRO A 9 -7.13 13.98 -7.90
CA PRO A 9 -7.19 15.39 -8.26
C PRO A 9 -5.87 15.84 -8.89
N GLU A 10 -5.95 16.58 -9.98
CA GLU A 10 -4.78 17.06 -10.75
C GLU A 10 -4.33 18.47 -10.33
N SER A 11 -5.07 19.07 -9.40
CA SER A 11 -4.75 20.37 -8.81
C SER A 11 -5.09 20.38 -7.32
N TYR A 12 -4.45 21.29 -6.57
CA TYR A 12 -4.80 21.50 -5.16
C TYR A 12 -6.23 22.02 -4.98
N GLN A 13 -6.73 22.83 -5.91
CA GLN A 13 -8.10 23.37 -5.84
C GLN A 13 -9.14 22.24 -5.91
N ASP A 14 -8.90 21.24 -6.77
CA ASP A 14 -9.77 20.07 -6.93
C ASP A 14 -9.60 19.03 -5.82
N SER A 15 -8.51 19.13 -5.05
CA SER A 15 -8.19 18.18 -3.98
C SER A 15 -9.14 18.24 -2.77
N LYS A 16 -9.95 19.30 -2.63
CA LYS A 16 -10.80 19.49 -1.43
C LYS A 16 -11.76 18.33 -1.21
N LYS A 17 -12.48 17.90 -2.24
CA LYS A 17 -13.39 16.74 -2.17
C LYS A 17 -12.58 15.47 -1.89
N PHE A 18 -11.43 15.33 -2.55
CA PHE A 18 -10.55 14.19 -2.35
C PHE A 18 -10.15 14.04 -0.88
N CYS A 19 -9.70 15.13 -0.27
CA CYS A 19 -9.24 15.19 1.11
C CYS A 19 -10.33 14.88 2.14
N ILE A 20 -11.56 15.37 1.93
CA ILE A 20 -12.70 15.11 2.83
C ILE A 20 -13.07 13.63 2.83
N GLU A 21 -13.19 13.04 1.65
CA GLU A 21 -13.54 11.62 1.48
C GLU A 21 -12.43 10.70 1.99
N SER A 22 -11.15 11.05 1.77
CA SER A 22 -10.02 10.29 2.33
C SER A 22 -10.08 10.27 3.86
N ARG A 23 -10.36 11.41 4.50
CA ARG A 23 -10.55 11.47 5.96
C ARG A 23 -11.66 10.54 6.44
N ARG A 24 -12.83 10.58 5.79
CA ARG A 24 -13.96 9.69 6.11
C ARG A 24 -13.58 8.21 5.98
N LEU A 25 -12.76 7.87 4.99
CA LEU A 25 -12.27 6.50 4.82
C LEU A 25 -11.32 6.09 5.95
N HIS A 26 -10.40 6.98 6.35
CA HIS A 26 -9.50 6.72 7.47
C HIS A 26 -10.27 6.48 8.77
N ASP A 27 -11.32 7.27 9.02
CA ASP A 27 -12.18 7.10 10.19
C ASP A 27 -12.86 5.72 10.21
N LYS A 28 -13.33 5.23 9.04
CA LYS A 28 -13.88 3.88 8.90
C LYS A 28 -12.85 2.78 9.18
N ILE A 29 -11.62 2.92 8.68
CA ILE A 29 -10.54 1.96 8.92
C ILE A 29 -10.17 1.95 10.42
N ASN A 30 -10.13 3.12 11.07
CA ASN A 30 -9.85 3.22 12.50
C ASN A 30 -10.96 2.61 13.36
N GLN A 31 -12.23 2.80 12.99
CA GLN A 31 -13.35 2.13 13.64
C GLN A 31 -13.27 0.61 13.48
N TYR A 32 -12.98 0.11 12.26
CA TYR A 32 -12.80 -1.31 12.02
C TYR A 32 -11.69 -1.89 12.90
N LYS A 33 -10.49 -1.27 12.91
CA LYS A 33 -9.39 -1.68 13.77
C LYS A 33 -9.82 -1.79 15.24
N ASN A 34 -10.50 -0.76 15.76
CA ASN A 34 -10.87 -0.72 17.17
C ASN A 34 -11.91 -1.79 17.54
N ARG A 35 -12.76 -2.22 16.61
CA ARG A 35 -13.83 -3.20 16.84
C ARG A 35 -13.45 -4.64 16.51
N CYS A 36 -12.55 -4.82 15.55
CA CYS A 36 -12.34 -6.12 14.90
C CYS A 36 -10.89 -6.64 14.99
N SER A 37 -9.94 -5.83 15.47
CA SER A 37 -8.53 -6.23 15.58
C SER A 37 -8.07 -6.21 17.04
N ILE A 38 -7.23 -7.17 17.40
CA ILE A 38 -6.58 -7.30 18.72
C ILE A 38 -5.08 -7.59 18.53
N GLY A 39 -4.32 -7.67 19.62
CA GLY A 39 -2.92 -8.10 19.59
C GLY A 39 -1.99 -7.28 18.67
N THR A 40 -1.03 -7.97 18.07
CA THR A 40 -0.07 -7.45 17.10
C THR A 40 -0.79 -6.91 15.87
N ALA A 41 -1.82 -7.58 15.36
CA ALA A 41 -2.58 -7.07 14.22
C ALA A 41 -3.18 -5.66 14.47
N LYS A 42 -3.67 -5.38 15.69
CA LYS A 42 -4.15 -4.05 16.09
C LYS A 42 -3.01 -3.03 16.17
N GLN A 43 -1.84 -3.42 16.68
CA GLN A 43 -0.67 -2.55 16.80
C GLN A 43 -0.16 -2.15 15.42
N PHE A 44 0.07 -3.13 14.54
CA PHE A 44 0.55 -2.90 13.18
C PHE A 44 -0.45 -2.08 12.35
N THR A 45 -1.75 -2.40 12.46
CA THR A 45 -2.79 -1.58 11.81
C THR A 45 -2.80 -0.15 12.35
N SER A 46 -2.48 0.08 13.63
CA SER A 46 -2.36 1.43 14.18
C SER A 46 -1.20 2.21 13.56
N VAL A 47 -0.05 1.56 13.32
CA VAL A 47 1.11 2.18 12.65
C VAL A 47 0.76 2.58 11.21
N ILE A 48 0.08 1.71 10.45
CA ILE A 48 -0.40 2.06 9.10
C ILE A 48 -1.36 3.24 9.15
N ILE A 49 -2.37 3.22 10.04
CA ILE A 49 -3.34 4.32 10.13
C ILE A 49 -2.66 5.64 10.50
N TYR A 50 -1.71 5.61 11.43
CA TYR A 50 -0.94 6.79 11.80
C TYR A 50 -0.17 7.36 10.60
N SER A 51 0.51 6.50 9.84
CA SER A 51 1.25 6.89 8.64
C SER A 51 0.34 7.47 7.55
N ILE A 52 -0.83 6.86 7.34
CA ILE A 52 -1.88 7.38 6.44
C ILE A 52 -2.35 8.77 6.90
N GLN A 53 -2.58 8.97 8.21
CA GLN A 53 -2.99 10.26 8.74
C GLN A 53 -1.90 11.33 8.58
N ARG A 54 -0.63 10.96 8.76
CA ARG A 54 0.53 11.82 8.54
C ARG A 54 0.65 12.23 7.06
N ALA A 55 0.52 11.27 6.15
CA ALA A 55 0.48 11.54 4.71
C ALA A 55 -0.71 12.45 4.35
N HIS A 56 -1.91 12.16 4.88
CA HIS A 56 -3.09 13.01 4.67
C HIS A 56 -2.87 14.44 5.12
N LYS A 57 -2.33 14.67 6.33
CA LYS A 57 -2.00 16.03 6.80
C LYS A 57 -0.98 16.73 5.90
N THR A 58 -0.04 15.98 5.33
CA THR A 58 1.00 16.50 4.43
C THR A 58 0.41 16.99 3.11
N TYR A 59 -0.49 16.21 2.51
CA TYR A 59 -1.02 16.47 1.15
C TYR A 59 -2.40 17.14 1.13
N CYS A 60 -3.08 17.21 2.28
CA CYS A 60 -4.34 17.92 2.47
C CYS A 60 -4.23 19.03 3.55
N PRO A 61 -3.23 19.94 3.46
CA PRO A 61 -3.14 21.06 4.38
C PRO A 61 -4.27 22.07 4.14
N LYS A 62 -4.40 23.06 5.02
CA LYS A 62 -5.31 24.21 4.78
C LYS A 62 -4.81 25.12 3.66
N GLN A 63 -3.50 25.22 3.49
CA GLN A 63 -2.82 26.04 2.48
C GLN A 63 -1.77 25.18 1.76
N ALA A 64 -1.71 25.30 0.43
CA ALA A 64 -0.78 24.53 -0.36
C ALA A 64 0.64 25.12 -0.30
N ASN A 65 1.63 24.24 -0.25
CA ASN A 65 3.02 24.58 -0.50
C ASN A 65 3.49 23.96 -1.83
N LYS A 66 4.73 24.25 -2.24
CA LYS A 66 5.30 23.74 -3.50
C LYS A 66 5.24 22.20 -3.60
N LYS A 67 5.52 21.48 -2.51
CA LYS A 67 5.44 20.01 -2.47
C LYS A 67 4.04 19.51 -2.80
N VAL A 68 3.01 20.10 -2.21
CA VAL A 68 1.60 19.71 -2.43
C VAL A 68 1.16 20.06 -3.86
N ILE A 69 1.54 21.22 -4.37
CA ILE A 69 1.22 21.63 -5.74
C ILE A 69 1.86 20.66 -6.74
N ASN A 70 3.14 20.32 -6.56
CA ASN A 70 3.85 19.40 -7.44
C ASN A 70 3.25 17.98 -7.37
N PHE A 71 2.88 17.51 -6.17
CA PHE A 71 2.23 16.23 -6.00
C PHE A 71 0.94 16.14 -6.82
N PHE A 72 0.04 17.11 -6.70
CA PHE A 72 -1.23 17.07 -7.43
C PHE A 72 -1.05 17.21 -8.95
N LYS A 73 -0.11 18.05 -9.41
CA LYS A 73 0.21 18.14 -10.86
C LYS A 73 0.66 16.79 -11.46
N ALA A 74 1.44 16.02 -10.70
CA ALA A 74 1.91 14.69 -11.12
C ALA A 74 0.78 13.66 -11.26
N GLN A 75 -0.40 13.89 -10.67
CA GLN A 75 -1.48 12.91 -10.66
C GLN A 75 -2.17 12.73 -12.02
N SER A 76 -1.99 13.65 -12.96
CA SER A 76 -2.45 13.46 -14.34
C SER A 76 -1.84 12.20 -14.97
N CYS A 77 -0.56 11.93 -14.71
CA CYS A 77 0.08 10.67 -15.07
C CYS A 77 -0.49 9.47 -14.30
N THR A 78 -0.70 9.61 -12.99
CA THR A 78 -1.32 8.58 -12.15
C THR A 78 -2.69 8.15 -12.68
N ASN A 79 -3.51 9.11 -13.12
CA ASN A 79 -4.82 8.84 -13.71
C ASN A 79 -4.70 8.07 -15.04
N ARG A 80 -3.72 8.41 -15.89
CA ARG A 80 -3.48 7.73 -17.18
C ARG A 80 -3.02 6.28 -17.02
N VAL A 81 -2.26 5.99 -15.96
CA VAL A 81 -1.71 4.65 -15.68
C VAL A 81 -2.52 3.86 -14.64
N MET A 82 -3.63 4.43 -14.15
CA MET A 82 -4.39 3.90 -13.01
C MET A 82 -4.85 2.45 -13.23
N ASN A 83 -5.28 2.11 -14.45
CA ASN A 83 -5.73 0.75 -14.75
C ASN A 83 -4.60 -0.28 -14.64
N GLN A 84 -3.40 0.10 -15.06
CA GLN A 84 -2.21 -0.74 -15.05
C GLN A 84 -1.65 -0.87 -13.63
N THR A 85 -1.51 0.24 -12.89
CA THR A 85 -1.08 0.18 -11.48
C THR A 85 -2.10 -0.53 -10.60
N THR A 86 -3.40 -0.48 -10.93
CA THR A 86 -4.41 -1.30 -10.25
C THR A 86 -4.15 -2.80 -10.43
N LYS A 87 -3.64 -3.24 -11.58
CA LYS A 87 -3.23 -4.64 -11.77
C LYS A 87 -2.04 -5.02 -10.90
N CYS A 88 -1.03 -4.14 -10.79
CA CYS A 88 0.10 -4.34 -9.86
C CYS A 88 -0.38 -4.52 -8.41
N LEU A 89 -1.32 -3.67 -7.97
CA LEU A 89 -1.85 -3.78 -6.63
C LEU A 89 -2.73 -5.03 -6.43
N ASN A 90 -3.58 -5.38 -7.39
CA ASN A 90 -4.38 -6.60 -7.30
C ASN A 90 -3.47 -7.83 -7.23
N HIS A 91 -2.41 -7.86 -8.04
CA HIS A 91 -1.39 -8.89 -7.94
C HIS A 91 -0.77 -8.95 -6.54
N TYR A 92 -0.38 -7.81 -5.96
CA TYR A 92 0.10 -7.76 -4.58
C TYR A 92 -0.93 -8.32 -3.58
N ILE A 93 -2.21 -7.95 -3.70
CA ILE A 93 -3.28 -8.48 -2.85
C ILE A 93 -3.41 -10.00 -2.98
N ASP A 94 -3.36 -10.53 -4.20
CA ASP A 94 -3.41 -11.97 -4.46
C ASP A 94 -2.22 -12.69 -3.80
N GLN A 95 -1.03 -12.09 -3.88
CA GLN A 95 0.16 -12.62 -3.21
C GLN A 95 0.00 -12.63 -1.70
N LEU A 96 -0.52 -11.56 -1.09
CA LEU A 96 -0.82 -11.54 0.35
C LEU A 96 -1.81 -12.65 0.75
N GLN A 97 -2.87 -12.84 -0.03
CA GLN A 97 -3.84 -13.92 0.20
C GLN A 97 -3.24 -15.32 0.05
N ALA A 98 -2.13 -15.44 -0.68
CA ALA A 98 -1.42 -16.69 -0.90
C ALA A 98 -0.38 -16.95 0.20
N ILE A 99 0.31 -15.91 0.66
CA ILE A 99 1.34 -15.91 1.71
C ILE A 99 0.84 -16.46 3.04
N ILE A 100 -0.45 -16.33 3.35
CA ILE A 100 -1.06 -16.91 4.56
C ILE A 100 -0.86 -18.44 4.69
N ARG A 101 -0.45 -19.12 3.62
CA ARG A 101 -0.12 -20.56 3.62
C ARG A 101 1.38 -20.85 3.68
N ALA A 102 2.23 -19.84 3.61
CA ALA A 102 3.67 -20.01 3.80
C ALA A 102 3.95 -20.36 5.27
N PRO A 103 5.08 -21.03 5.56
CA PRO A 103 5.55 -21.17 6.94
C PRO A 103 5.58 -19.82 7.64
N ILE A 104 5.10 -19.74 8.89
CA ILE A 104 4.90 -18.48 9.61
C ILE A 104 6.16 -17.59 9.61
N VAL A 105 7.33 -18.21 9.82
CA VAL A 105 8.63 -17.54 9.80
C VAL A 105 8.98 -16.89 8.45
N LYS A 106 8.35 -17.32 7.34
CA LYS A 106 8.53 -16.76 5.99
C LYS A 106 7.43 -15.79 5.58
N GLN A 107 6.35 -15.66 6.34
CA GLN A 107 5.21 -14.84 5.92
C GLN A 107 5.59 -13.35 5.83
N ILE A 108 6.15 -12.77 6.89
CA ILE A 108 6.59 -11.37 6.88
C ILE A 108 7.69 -11.11 5.84
N PRO A 109 8.75 -11.94 5.73
CA PRO A 109 9.69 -11.84 4.61
C PRO A 109 9.03 -11.77 3.23
N HIS A 110 8.06 -12.64 2.95
CA HIS A 110 7.35 -12.61 1.65
C HIS A 110 6.53 -11.33 1.48
N VAL A 111 5.83 -10.86 2.53
CA VAL A 111 5.09 -9.58 2.47
C VAL A 111 6.03 -8.44 2.08
N CYS A 112 7.21 -8.37 2.70
CA CYS A 112 8.21 -7.36 2.46
C CYS A 112 8.73 -7.39 1.02
N CYS A 113 9.12 -8.56 0.52
CA CYS A 113 9.58 -8.68 -0.86
C CYS A 113 8.47 -8.33 -1.87
N GLN A 114 7.22 -8.74 -1.62
CA GLN A 114 6.09 -8.44 -2.50
C GLN A 114 5.71 -6.95 -2.49
N TYR A 115 5.96 -6.24 -1.39
CA TYR A 115 5.81 -4.78 -1.34
C TYR A 115 6.76 -4.08 -2.32
N PHE A 116 8.03 -4.46 -2.34
CA PHE A 116 8.99 -3.87 -3.28
C PHE A 116 8.74 -4.27 -4.73
N GLU A 117 8.31 -5.51 -4.99
CA GLU A 117 7.88 -5.91 -6.33
C GLU A 117 6.66 -5.11 -6.82
N MET A 118 5.74 -4.74 -5.92
CA MET A 118 4.63 -3.85 -6.25
C MET A 118 5.12 -2.45 -6.64
N LEU A 119 6.10 -1.87 -5.92
CA LEU A 119 6.67 -0.57 -6.26
C LEU A 119 7.39 -0.57 -7.61
N LYS A 120 8.22 -1.61 -7.87
CA LYS A 120 8.87 -1.82 -9.17
C LYS A 120 7.84 -1.98 -10.30
N CYS A 121 6.73 -2.66 -10.03
CA CYS A 121 5.63 -2.78 -10.99
C CYS A 121 5.01 -1.42 -11.29
N PHE A 122 4.81 -0.56 -10.29
CA PHE A 122 4.35 0.81 -10.55
C PHE A 122 5.34 1.56 -11.44
N ASP A 123 6.63 1.59 -11.12
CA ASP A 123 7.65 2.29 -11.92
C ASP A 123 7.60 1.87 -13.40
N LYS A 124 7.59 0.56 -13.65
CA LYS A 124 7.50 0.01 -15.02
C LYS A 124 6.24 0.45 -15.78
N GLU A 125 5.10 0.61 -15.09
CA GLU A 125 3.88 1.07 -15.76
C GLU A 125 3.94 2.58 -16.05
N TYR A 126 4.55 3.40 -15.19
CA TYR A 126 4.74 4.82 -15.45
C TYR A 126 5.73 5.06 -16.61
N GLU A 127 6.81 4.28 -16.71
CA GLU A 127 7.81 4.38 -17.78
C GLU A 127 7.22 4.17 -19.18
N LYS A 128 6.14 3.40 -19.30
CA LYS A 128 5.43 3.18 -20.57
C LYS A 128 4.67 4.41 -21.06
N ILE A 129 4.47 5.42 -20.21
CA ILE A 129 3.71 6.62 -20.52
C ILE A 129 4.68 7.79 -20.78
N PRO A 130 4.67 8.40 -21.98
CA PRO A 130 5.53 9.55 -22.28
C PRO A 130 5.31 10.70 -21.29
N ASN A 131 6.42 11.31 -20.87
CA ASN A 131 6.48 12.44 -19.94
C ASN A 131 5.95 12.16 -18.52
N CYS A 132 5.94 10.88 -18.08
CA CYS A 132 5.44 10.49 -16.77
C CYS A 132 6.48 9.84 -15.84
N SER A 133 7.75 9.78 -16.24
CA SER A 133 8.82 9.14 -15.45
C SER A 133 9.00 9.83 -14.08
N GLU A 134 9.08 11.16 -14.01
CA GLU A 134 9.19 11.88 -12.73
C GLU A 134 7.96 11.69 -11.82
N SER A 135 6.77 11.48 -12.41
CA SER A 135 5.55 11.21 -11.66
C SER A 135 5.57 9.86 -10.97
N ALA A 136 6.33 8.90 -11.48
CA ALA A 136 6.53 7.59 -10.86
C ALA A 136 7.17 7.76 -9.48
N GLU A 137 8.28 8.50 -9.42
CA GLU A 137 9.00 8.76 -8.17
C GLU A 137 8.12 9.51 -7.17
N ILE A 138 7.39 10.54 -7.61
CA ILE A 138 6.47 11.30 -6.75
C ILE A 138 5.38 10.38 -6.15
N PHE A 139 4.82 9.47 -6.97
CA PHE A 139 3.80 8.53 -6.52
C PHE A 139 4.36 7.46 -5.59
N ASN A 140 5.51 6.88 -5.93
CA ASN A 140 6.17 5.88 -5.10
C ASN A 140 6.65 6.46 -3.77
N ASN A 141 7.15 7.70 -3.74
CA ASN A 141 7.46 8.40 -2.49
C ASN A 141 6.22 8.63 -1.62
N PHE A 142 5.06 8.87 -2.22
CA PHE A 142 3.79 8.94 -1.48
C PHE A 142 3.41 7.57 -0.88
N VAL A 143 3.57 6.48 -1.63
CA VAL A 143 3.33 5.11 -1.14
C VAL A 143 4.31 4.75 -0.02
N ARG A 144 5.61 5.02 -0.20
CA ARG A 144 6.66 4.84 0.81
C ARG A 144 6.36 5.63 2.08
N GLN A 145 5.99 6.91 1.98
CA GLN A 145 5.61 7.72 3.16
C GLN A 145 4.49 7.08 4.02
N ILE A 146 3.62 6.26 3.41
CA ILE A 146 2.55 5.54 4.11
C ILE A 146 3.05 4.24 4.75
N PHE A 147 3.98 3.52 4.12
CA PHE A 147 4.37 2.17 4.54
C PHE A 147 5.77 2.05 5.14
N ASP A 148 6.65 3.05 5.00
CA ASP A 148 8.04 2.98 5.47
C ASP A 148 8.11 2.70 6.97
N ASP A 149 7.24 3.30 7.79
CA ASP A 149 7.23 3.05 9.24
C ASP A 149 6.98 1.56 9.55
N ILE A 150 6.10 0.89 8.78
CA ILE A 150 5.81 -0.53 8.98
C ILE A 150 6.86 -1.42 8.35
N VAL A 151 7.36 -1.05 7.17
CA VAL A 151 8.42 -1.77 6.46
C VAL A 151 9.70 -1.77 7.28
N ASN A 152 10.11 -0.61 7.81
CA ASN A 152 11.29 -0.49 8.67
C ASN A 152 11.14 -1.28 9.97
N LEU A 153 9.91 -1.38 10.51
CA LEU A 153 9.64 -2.16 11.71
C LEU A 153 9.69 -3.67 11.46
N SER A 154 9.23 -4.15 10.29
CA SER A 154 8.99 -5.58 10.07
C SER A 154 9.95 -6.27 9.11
N CYS A 155 10.52 -5.54 8.15
CA CYS A 155 11.18 -6.15 7.00
C CYS A 155 12.67 -6.42 7.20
N GLN A 156 13.31 -5.80 8.19
CA GLN A 156 14.73 -6.01 8.48
C GLN A 156 15.57 -5.94 7.19
N ASP A 157 16.31 -7.00 6.87
CA ASP A 157 17.17 -7.10 5.69
C ASP A 157 16.41 -7.42 4.39
N TYR A 158 15.11 -7.74 4.43
CA TYR A 158 14.29 -8.02 3.23
C TYR A 158 13.86 -6.71 2.58
N ASN A 159 14.80 -6.05 1.91
CA ASN A 159 14.63 -4.77 1.24
C ASN A 159 15.31 -4.75 -0.14
N GLU A 160 15.18 -3.64 -0.88
CA GLU A 160 15.73 -3.48 -2.23
C GLU A 160 17.27 -3.47 -2.31
N SER A 161 17.96 -3.35 -1.18
CA SER A 161 19.43 -3.26 -1.11
C SER A 161 20.13 -4.59 -0.85
N THR A 162 19.38 -5.70 -0.71
CA THR A 162 19.95 -7.03 -0.45
C THR A 162 19.39 -8.08 -1.41
N ASP A 163 20.09 -9.20 -1.52
CA ASP A 163 19.66 -10.39 -2.28
C ASP A 163 18.72 -11.31 -1.48
N ARG A 164 18.30 -10.92 -0.26
CA ARG A 164 17.48 -11.77 0.63
C ARG A 164 16.18 -12.20 -0.01
N CYS A 165 15.55 -11.31 -0.78
CA CYS A 165 14.31 -11.60 -1.48
C CYS A 165 14.47 -12.63 -2.61
N GLU A 166 15.65 -12.69 -3.23
CA GLU A 166 15.97 -13.66 -4.28
C GLU A 166 16.15 -15.07 -3.67
N HIS A 167 16.73 -15.14 -2.49
CA HIS A 167 16.98 -16.39 -1.76
C HIS A 167 15.78 -16.91 -0.95
N LEU A 168 14.75 -16.10 -0.73
CA LEU A 168 13.57 -16.49 0.06
C LEU A 168 12.72 -17.57 -0.64
N GLY A 169 12.80 -17.62 -1.97
CA GLY A 169 11.95 -18.44 -2.84
C GLY A 169 10.62 -17.75 -3.18
N GLN A 170 9.85 -18.39 -4.06
CA GLN A 170 8.55 -17.88 -4.49
C GLN A 170 7.49 -18.07 -3.38
N PRO A 171 6.56 -17.11 -3.20
CA PRO A 171 5.41 -17.32 -2.33
C PRO A 171 4.52 -18.47 -2.87
N PRO A 172 3.69 -19.08 -2.01
CA PRO A 172 2.76 -20.12 -2.44
C PRO A 172 1.82 -19.61 -3.54
N SER A 173 1.39 -20.47 -4.47
CA SER A 173 0.45 -20.11 -5.54
C SER A 173 -0.99 -20.02 -5.03
N LEU A 174 -1.75 -18.99 -5.40
CA LEU A 174 -3.16 -18.82 -5.00
C LEU A 174 -4.00 -20.07 -5.36
N LEU A 175 -4.80 -20.60 -4.42
CA LEU A 175 -5.77 -21.66 -4.74
C LEU A 175 -6.95 -21.06 -5.49
N LEU A 176 -7.21 -21.55 -6.70
CA LEU A 176 -8.30 -21.11 -7.57
C LEU A 176 -9.70 -21.40 -6.98
N THR A 177 -9.81 -22.26 -5.96
CA THR A 177 -11.07 -22.94 -5.60
C THR A 177 -11.97 -22.23 -4.60
N LYS A 178 -11.65 -21.04 -4.12
CA LYS A 178 -12.54 -20.18 -3.32
C LYS A 178 -11.71 -18.98 -2.94
N LYS A 179 -12.17 -17.75 -3.20
CA LYS A 179 -11.87 -16.63 -2.29
C LYS A 179 -12.70 -15.41 -2.66
N LYS A 180 -13.27 -14.79 -1.63
CA LYS A 180 -13.65 -13.38 -1.67
C LYS A 180 -12.39 -12.61 -2.11
N HIS A 181 -12.37 -12.09 -3.33
CA HIS A 181 -11.30 -11.18 -3.75
C HIS A 181 -11.36 -9.96 -2.84
N PHE A 182 -10.35 -9.79 -1.98
CA PHE A 182 -10.30 -8.62 -1.14
C PHE A 182 -10.06 -7.42 -2.04
N LYS A 183 -10.93 -6.42 -1.97
CA LYS A 183 -10.68 -5.14 -2.67
C LYS A 183 -9.50 -4.37 -2.07
N SER A 184 -9.09 -4.73 -0.85
CA SER A 184 -8.20 -3.98 0.05
C SER A 184 -7.05 -4.86 0.54
N PHE A 185 -5.80 -4.39 0.44
CA PHE A 185 -4.62 -5.11 0.96
C PHE A 185 -4.57 -5.16 2.50
N ILE A 186 -5.25 -4.25 3.21
CA ILE A 186 -5.26 -4.20 4.69
C ILE A 186 -5.81 -5.50 5.30
N LEU A 187 -6.85 -6.08 4.71
CA LEU A 187 -7.49 -7.29 5.25
C LEU A 187 -6.57 -8.51 5.23
N PRO A 188 -5.94 -8.88 4.09
CA PRO A 188 -5.01 -10.00 4.10
C PRO A 188 -3.75 -9.73 4.95
N LEU A 189 -3.30 -8.48 5.11
CA LEU A 189 -2.24 -8.15 6.07
C LEU A 189 -2.66 -8.43 7.52
N ILE A 190 -3.89 -8.06 7.91
CA ILE A 190 -4.43 -8.37 9.24
C ILE A 190 -4.51 -9.88 9.45
N ASP A 191 -4.94 -10.64 8.45
CA ASP A 191 -5.01 -12.10 8.54
C ASP A 191 -3.62 -12.72 8.76
N ILE A 192 -2.59 -12.22 8.06
CA ILE A 192 -1.19 -12.64 8.25
C ILE A 192 -0.72 -12.32 9.69
N TRP A 193 -0.94 -11.10 10.18
CA TRP A 193 -0.51 -10.73 11.53
C TRP A 193 -1.25 -11.48 12.64
N ASN A 194 -2.54 -11.80 12.44
CA ASN A 194 -3.29 -12.61 13.40
C ASN A 194 -2.72 -14.04 13.52
N GLN A 195 -2.18 -14.62 12.43
CA GLN A 195 -1.53 -15.93 12.52
C GLN A 195 -0.21 -15.88 13.29
N VAL A 196 0.54 -14.78 13.17
CA VAL A 196 1.75 -14.55 13.96
C VAL A 196 1.43 -14.45 15.45
N ASP A 197 0.30 -13.85 15.81
CA ASP A 197 -0.17 -13.77 17.21
C ASP A 197 -0.61 -15.11 17.79
N GLY A 198 -1.28 -15.95 17.01
CA GLY A 198 -1.82 -17.24 17.48
C GLY A 198 -0.77 -18.30 17.84
N GLN A 199 0.53 -18.01 17.71
CA GLN A 199 1.63 -18.88 18.13
C GLN A 199 2.38 -18.39 19.37
N LYS A 200 1.98 -17.27 19.98
CA LYS A 200 2.43 -16.84 21.32
C LYS A 200 1.48 -17.34 22.39
#